data_AF-A0ABD3ZQ84-F1
#
_entry.id   AF-A0ABD3ZQ84-F1
#
_cell.length_a   1.000
_cell.length_b   1.000
_cell.length_c   1.000
_cell.angle_alpha   90.00
_cell.angle_beta   90.00
_cell.angle_gamma   90.00
#
_symmetry.space_group_name_H-M   'P 1'
#
loop_
_entity.id
_entity.type
_entity.pdbx_description
1 polymer ?
#
loop_
_entity_poly.entity_id
_entity_poly.type
_entity_poly.pdbx_seq_one_letter_code
_entity_poly.pdbx_strand_id
1 'polypeptide(L)'
;MLLADYQKFVSRKRCGDYDAATILIDIHKALDLANLTNRQRQAIELVYFGELTQAEAGERMGITQKNVNETLDRSVEKIADIYYYWASHNEGYTIGGRNVG
;
A
#
# COMPACT_ATOMS: atom_id res chain seq x y z
N MET A 1 -7.07 0.19 9.40
CA MET A 1 -7.21 -0.10 7.96
C MET A 1 -5.84 0.15 7.35
N LEU A 2 -5.18 -0.89 6.84
CA LEU A 2 -3.72 -1.04 6.69
C LEU A 2 -2.99 0.15 6.02
N LEU A 3 -3.66 0.88 5.13
CA LEU A 3 -3.08 2.01 4.39
C LEU A 3 -3.10 3.34 5.16
N ALA A 4 -3.95 3.50 6.17
CA ALA A 4 -3.88 4.65 7.09
C ALA A 4 -2.62 4.56 7.97
N ASP A 5 -2.15 3.34 8.26
CA ASP A 5 -0.91 3.12 8.99
C ASP A 5 0.34 3.31 8.09
N TYR A 6 0.21 3.27 6.76
CA TYR A 6 1.32 3.51 5.83
C TYR A 6 1.96 4.89 6.01
N GLN A 7 1.16 5.95 6.11
CA GLN A 7 1.63 7.32 6.39
C GLN A 7 2.39 7.39 7.74
N LYS A 8 1.97 6.57 8.70
CA LYS A 8 2.61 6.41 10.01
C LYS A 8 3.96 5.68 9.89
N PHE A 9 4.06 4.67 9.04
CA PHE A 9 5.30 3.93 8.77
C PHE A 9 6.29 4.72 7.92
N VAL A 10 5.84 5.50 6.92
CA VAL A 10 6.70 6.41 6.14
C VAL A 10 7.32 7.47 7.04
N SER A 11 6.55 8.02 7.97
CA SER A 11 7.05 8.94 9.00
C SER A 11 8.08 8.26 9.93
N ARG A 12 7.88 6.98 10.28
CA ARG A 12 8.80 6.19 11.12
C ARG A 12 10.04 5.67 10.39
N LYS A 13 10.00 5.47 9.07
CA LYS A 13 11.17 5.11 8.25
C LYS A 13 12.25 6.20 8.32
N ARG A 14 11.87 7.47 8.50
CA ARG A 14 12.82 8.56 8.79
C ARG A 14 13.48 8.45 10.19
N CYS A 15 13.01 7.56 11.05
CA CYS A 15 13.45 7.34 12.43
C CYS A 15 14.24 6.02 12.66
N GLY A 16 14.61 5.29 11.59
CA GLY A 16 15.50 4.13 11.70
C GLY A 16 14.85 2.82 12.19
N ASP A 17 13.51 2.68 12.12
CA ASP A 17 12.82 1.44 12.45
C ASP A 17 12.88 0.43 11.28
N TYR A 18 13.59 -0.68 11.49
CA TYR A 18 13.76 -1.79 10.55
C TYR A 18 12.40 -2.43 10.12
N ASP A 19 11.38 -2.34 10.97
CA ASP A 19 10.02 -2.84 10.70
C ASP A 19 9.31 -2.04 9.60
N ALA A 20 9.51 -0.72 9.55
CA ALA A 20 8.89 0.14 8.53
C ALA A 20 9.50 -0.08 7.14
N ALA A 21 10.80 -0.40 7.07
CA ALA A 21 11.47 -0.74 5.83
C ALA A 21 10.99 -2.09 5.26
N THR A 22 10.78 -3.08 6.13
CA THR A 22 10.23 -4.40 5.76
C THR A 22 8.82 -4.27 5.18
N ILE A 23 7.95 -3.52 5.86
CA ILE A 23 6.58 -3.24 5.37
C ILE A 23 6.61 -2.53 4.01
N LEU A 24 7.53 -1.58 3.80
CA LEU A 24 7.66 -0.91 2.50
C LEU A 24 8.11 -1.86 1.40
N ILE A 25 9.05 -2.76 1.67
CA ILE A 25 9.53 -3.76 0.70
C ILE A 25 8.41 -4.73 0.33
N ASP A 26 7.62 -5.16 1.31
CA ASP A 26 6.49 -6.06 1.07
C ASP A 26 5.37 -5.38 0.28
N ILE A 27 5.12 -4.09 0.52
CA ILE A 27 4.18 -3.30 -0.28
C ILE A 27 4.64 -3.21 -1.74
N HIS A 28 5.94 -2.97 -2.01
CA HIS A 28 6.42 -2.95 -3.40
C HIS A 28 6.24 -4.30 -4.10
N LYS A 29 6.56 -5.41 -3.42
CA LYS A 29 6.31 -6.76 -3.96
C LYS A 29 4.83 -7.03 -4.19
N ALA A 30 3.97 -6.63 -3.26
CA ALA A 30 2.53 -6.79 -3.40
C ALA A 30 1.98 -5.93 -4.55
N LEU A 31 2.51 -4.72 -4.77
CA LEU A 31 2.16 -3.86 -5.91
C LEU A 31 2.54 -4.49 -7.26
N ASP A 32 3.67 -5.19 -7.33
CA ASP A 32 4.11 -5.92 -8.53
C ASP A 32 3.21 -7.13 -8.82
N LEU A 33 2.71 -7.81 -7.77
CA LEU A 33 1.89 -9.00 -7.89
C LEU A 33 0.39 -8.72 -8.01
N ALA A 34 -0.11 -7.59 -7.50
CA ALA A 34 -1.53 -7.25 -7.41
C ALA A 34 -2.20 -6.95 -8.78
N ASN A 35 -1.48 -7.09 -9.90
CA ASN A 35 -1.98 -6.85 -11.26
C ASN A 35 -2.82 -5.55 -11.36
N LEU A 36 -2.23 -4.45 -10.87
CA LEU A 36 -2.86 -3.14 -10.86
C LEU A 36 -2.91 -2.54 -12.27
N THR A 37 -4.03 -1.93 -12.61
CA THR A 37 -4.14 -1.15 -13.84
C THR A 37 -3.25 0.09 -13.78
N ASN A 38 -2.92 0.67 -14.93
CA ASN A 38 -2.13 1.91 -14.99
C ASN A 38 -2.77 3.05 -14.18
N ARG A 39 -4.11 3.13 -14.15
CA ARG A 39 -4.83 4.13 -13.35
C ARG A 39 -4.74 3.87 -11.85
N GLN A 40 -4.80 2.61 -11.43
CA GLN A 40 -4.61 2.20 -10.04
C GLN A 40 -3.20 2.52 -9.55
N ARG A 41 -2.19 2.15 -10.34
CA ARG A 41 -0.78 2.46 -10.05
C ARG A 41 -0.54 3.97 -9.96
N GLN A 42 -1.06 4.73 -10.93
CA GLN A 42 -0.96 6.19 -10.92
C GLN A 42 -1.59 6.83 -9.66
N ALA A 43 -2.76 6.36 -9.22
CA ALA A 43 -3.40 6.87 -8.01
C ALA A 43 -2.54 6.60 -6.76
N ILE A 44 -1.95 5.40 -6.66
CA ILE A 44 -1.05 5.05 -5.56
C ILE A 44 0.22 5.90 -5.59
N GLU A 45 0.85 6.05 -6.76
CA GLU A 45 2.04 6.87 -6.94
C GLU A 45 1.81 8.31 -6.48
N LEU A 46 0.72 8.95 -6.92
CA LEU A 46 0.43 10.34 -6.57
C LEU A 46 0.17 10.53 -5.07
N VAL A 47 -0.64 9.65 -4.46
CA VAL A 47 -1.10 9.85 -3.07
C VAL A 47 -0.09 9.32 -2.04
N TYR A 48 0.52 8.16 -2.29
CA TYR A 48 1.39 7.51 -1.31
C TYR A 48 2.87 7.83 -1.49
N PHE A 49 3.31 8.15 -2.71
CA PHE A 49 4.71 8.48 -2.99
C PHE A 49 4.91 9.96 -3.32
N GLY A 50 3.93 10.59 -3.96
CA GLY A 50 3.93 12.02 -4.27
C GLY A 50 3.47 12.91 -3.11
N GLU A 51 2.91 12.32 -2.05
CA GLU A 51 2.32 13.04 -0.90
C GLU A 51 1.16 13.99 -1.28
N LEU A 52 0.51 13.78 -2.43
CA LEU A 52 -0.68 14.54 -2.83
C LEU A 52 -1.90 14.08 -2.03
N THR A 53 -2.78 15.03 -1.73
CA THR A 53 -4.14 14.70 -1.29
C THR A 53 -4.92 14.02 -2.43
N GLN A 54 -5.99 13.29 -2.08
CA GLN A 54 -6.85 12.67 -3.09
C GLN A 54 -7.49 13.70 -4.05
N ALA A 55 -7.68 14.94 -3.59
CA ALA A 55 -8.19 16.02 -4.41
C ALA A 55 -7.16 16.46 -5.46
N GLU A 56 -5.94 16.74 -5.04
CA GLU A 56 -4.83 17.11 -5.93
C GLU A 56 -4.48 15.97 -6.90
N ALA A 57 -4.52 14.72 -6.44
CA ALA A 57 -4.37 13.56 -7.29
C ALA A 57 -5.49 13.46 -8.33
N GLY A 58 -6.73 13.80 -7.96
CA GLY A 58 -7.87 13.85 -8.86
C GLY A 58 -7.69 14.89 -9.96
N GLU A 59 -7.30 16.10 -9.59
CA GLU A 59 -6.96 17.17 -10.53
C GLU A 59 -5.89 16.71 -11.53
N ARG A 60 -4.81 16.09 -11.03
CA ARG A 60 -3.70 15.60 -11.86
C ARG A 60 -4.07 14.41 -12.76
N MET A 61 -5.03 13.59 -12.32
CA MET A 61 -5.55 12.44 -13.07
C MET A 61 -6.71 12.82 -14.01
N GLY A 62 -7.24 14.03 -13.93
CA GLY A 62 -8.43 14.47 -14.66
C GLY A 62 -9.72 13.78 -14.22
N ILE A 63 -9.83 13.39 -12.94
CA ILE A 63 -11.00 12.71 -12.36
C ILE A 63 -11.39 13.36 -11.03
N THR A 64 -12.62 13.10 -10.56
CA THR A 64 -13.07 13.61 -9.26
C THR A 64 -12.32 12.95 -8.10
N GLN A 65 -12.20 13.66 -6.98
CA GLN A 65 -11.63 13.12 -5.73
C GLN A 65 -12.32 11.82 -5.28
N LYS A 66 -13.65 11.73 -5.45
CA LYS A 66 -14.41 10.48 -5.20
C LYS A 66 -13.90 9.31 -6.04
N ASN A 67 -13.67 9.52 -7.34
CA ASN A 67 -13.18 8.46 -8.22
C ASN A 67 -11.74 8.06 -7.88
N VAL A 68 -10.91 8.98 -7.37
CA VAL A 68 -9.59 8.63 -6.83
C VAL A 68 -9.74 7.72 -5.62
N ASN A 69 -10.62 8.05 -4.67
CA ASN A 69 -10.86 7.21 -3.51
C ASN A 69 -11.33 5.79 -3.90
N GLU A 70 -12.32 5.67 -4.80
CA GLU A 70 -12.76 4.35 -5.31
C GLU A 70 -11.63 3.58 -6.00
N THR A 71 -10.74 4.29 -6.72
CA THR A 71 -9.58 3.68 -7.38
C THR A 71 -8.57 3.16 -6.36
N LEU A 72 -8.32 3.93 -5.29
CA LEU A 72 -7.44 3.52 -4.20
C LEU A 72 -8.01 2.32 -3.46
N ASP A 73 -9.29 2.34 -3.09
CA ASP A 73 -9.95 1.25 -2.34
C ASP A 73 -9.84 -0.08 -3.09
N ARG A 74 -10.16 -0.10 -4.39
CA ARG A 74 -9.98 -1.29 -5.25
C ARG A 74 -8.53 -1.74 -5.37
N SER A 75 -7.58 -0.81 -5.27
CA SER A 75 -6.16 -1.16 -5.29
C SER A 75 -5.72 -1.78 -3.97
N VAL A 76 -6.26 -1.30 -2.84
CA VAL A 76 -6.02 -1.86 -1.51
C VAL A 76 -6.56 -3.28 -1.42
N GLU A 77 -7.77 -3.52 -1.92
CA GLU A 77 -8.37 -4.87 -1.94
C GLU A 77 -7.48 -5.88 -2.68
N LYS A 78 -7.00 -5.52 -3.87
CA LYS A 78 -6.07 -6.38 -4.64
C LYS A 78 -4.76 -6.66 -3.90
N ILE A 79 -4.22 -5.68 -3.18
CA ILE A 79 -3.01 -5.86 -2.37
C ILE A 79 -3.30 -6.77 -1.17
N ALA A 80 -4.45 -6.59 -0.52
CA ALA A 80 -4.88 -7.43 0.60
C ALA A 80 -5.09 -8.88 0.18
N ASP A 81 -5.61 -9.13 -1.03
CA ASP A 81 -5.75 -10.48 -1.59
C ASP A 81 -4.40 -11.19 -1.73
N ILE A 82 -3.32 -10.48 -2.10
CA ILE A 82 -1.97 -11.05 -2.15
C ILE A 82 -1.50 -11.45 -0.75
N TYR A 83 -1.71 -10.60 0.26
CA TYR A 83 -1.38 -10.93 1.65
C TYR A 83 -2.20 -12.12 2.16
N TYR A 84 -3.48 -12.22 1.81
CA TYR A 84 -4.33 -13.34 2.19
C TYR A 84 -3.90 -14.64 1.49
N TYR A 85 -3.51 -14.55 0.21
CA TYR A 85 -2.95 -15.68 -0.54
C TYR A 85 -1.66 -16.19 0.11
N TRP A 86 -0.73 -15.30 0.47
CA TRP A 86 0.50 -15.66 1.17
C TRP A 86 0.23 -16.30 2.54
N ALA A 87 -0.70 -15.74 3.32
CA ALA A 87 -1.06 -16.27 4.63
C ALA A 87 -1.74 -17.65 4.56
N SER A 88 -2.49 -17.93 3.49
CA SER A 88 -3.26 -19.18 3.33
C SER A 88 -2.47 -20.34 2.71
N HIS A 89 -1.39 -20.05 1.96
CA HIS A 89 -0.64 -21.07 1.21
C HIS A 89 0.60 -21.63 1.94
N ASN A 90 0.83 -21.29 3.22
CA ASN A 90 1.96 -21.78 4.02
C ASN A 90 3.35 -21.60 3.35
N GLU A 91 3.47 -20.74 2.34
CA GLU A 91 4.75 -20.23 1.86
C GLU A 91 5.21 -19.18 2.88
N GLY A 92 5.76 -19.68 4.00
CA GLY A 92 5.94 -18.96 5.25
C GLY A 92 6.49 -17.54 5.10
N TYR A 93 5.66 -16.55 5.43
CA TYR A 93 6.11 -15.25 5.91
C TYR A 93 5.24 -14.81 7.10
N THR A 94 5.86 -14.77 8.27
CA THR A 94 5.36 -14.13 9.49
C THR A 94 5.31 -12.62 9.27
N ILE A 95 4.10 -12.04 9.30
CA ILE A 95 3.92 -10.59 9.37
C ILE A 95 4.48 -10.12 10.71
N GLY A 96 5.71 -9.60 10.70
CA GLY A 96 6.34 -8.95 11.84
C GLY A 96 6.83 -9.93 12.91
N GLY A 97 8.13 -9.84 13.21
CA GLY A 97 8.74 -10.61 14.29
C GLY A 97 8.02 -10.40 15.63
N ARG A 98 7.30 -11.43 16.07
CA ARG A 98 7.18 -11.74 17.50
C ARG A 98 6.97 -13.24 17.67
N ASN A 99 8.10 -13.94 17.76
CA ASN A 99 8.13 -15.16 18.55
C ASN A 99 7.85 -14.75 20.00
N VAL A 100 6.63 -14.97 20.47
CA VAL A 100 6.36 -15.14 21.90
C VAL A 100 6.37 -16.65 22.14
N GLY A 101 7.47 -17.11 22.73
CA GLY A 101 7.51 -18.40 23.41
C GLY A 101 6.75 -18.35 24.73
#